data_AF-B4ULJ9-F1
#
_entry.id   AF-B4ULJ9-F1
#
_cell.length_a   1.000
_cell.length_b   1.000
_cell.length_c   1.000
_cell.angle_alpha   90.00
_cell.angle_beta   90.00
_cell.angle_gamma   90.00
#
_symmetry.space_group_name_H-M   'P 1'
#
loop_
_entity.id
_entity.type
_entity.pdbx_description
1 polymer ?
#
loop_
_entity_poly.entity_id
_entity_poly.type
_entity_poly.pdbx_seq_one_letter_code
_entity_poly.pdbx_strand_id
1 'polypeptide(L)'
;MAPAVASRRIRSRPSDAAAGPDPRVRALFAAPPADFVARRDALARTLDGERSPEAARVRRLRRPPLAAWLLNALARERPEALAAVLEAGDRLRQAQARAVRGDGGALREAAAALHDAIAEALGAVRAIAGAAGHGAAAAQPGPVERGLRAAATAAPAERAALRAGVLERLPEAGGLELLGGLAPQAGAAPEPPPRGRSRGAREQDRAGQHARAEAARRERERRRARAEADRLERARQRAADRLRRAAQAVERAQRAMQAARAEAEAASAAAEAARARAQAAAPALPARPRRGGRAGGRAL
;
A
#
# COMPACT_ATOMS: atom_id res chain seq x y z
N MET A 1 50.89 -42.79 32.22
CA MET A 1 50.91 -42.60 30.75
C MET A 1 49.46 -42.55 30.26
N ALA A 2 48.96 -41.35 29.95
CA ALA A 2 47.66 -41.12 29.33
C ALA A 2 47.89 -40.30 28.04
N PRO A 3 47.26 -40.63 26.90
CA PRO A 3 47.56 -39.95 25.64
C PRO A 3 46.80 -38.61 25.54
N ALA A 4 47.53 -37.57 25.16
CA ALA A 4 47.01 -36.25 24.87
C ALA A 4 46.30 -36.27 23.50
N VAL A 5 44.98 -36.08 23.51
CA VAL A 5 44.19 -35.87 22.29
C VAL A 5 44.29 -34.40 21.90
N ALA A 6 45.02 -34.13 20.81
CA ALA A 6 45.16 -32.81 20.22
C ALA A 6 43.83 -32.34 19.61
N SER A 7 43.11 -31.49 20.34
CA SER A 7 41.91 -30.81 19.85
C SER A 7 42.27 -29.83 18.72
N ARG A 8 41.99 -30.25 17.49
CA ARG A 8 42.03 -29.42 16.27
C ARG A 8 41.01 -28.29 16.41
N ARG A 9 41.45 -27.13 16.91
CA ARG A 9 40.66 -25.89 16.93
C ARG A 9 40.35 -25.48 15.49
N ILE A 10 39.10 -25.68 15.08
CA ILE A 10 38.52 -25.05 13.88
C ILE A 10 38.54 -23.55 14.17
N ARG A 11 39.55 -22.85 13.64
CA ARG A 11 39.57 -21.39 13.61
C ARG A 11 38.50 -20.94 12.62
N SER A 12 37.29 -20.71 13.11
CA SER A 12 36.25 -19.99 12.37
C SER A 12 36.84 -18.64 11.93
N ARG A 13 36.99 -18.45 10.61
CA ARG A 13 37.46 -17.18 10.05
C ARG A 13 36.42 -16.09 10.35
N PRO A 14 36.80 -14.94 10.90
CA PRO A 14 35.88 -13.84 11.20
C PRO A 14 35.46 -13.01 9.96
N SER A 15 35.14 -13.65 8.82
CA SER A 15 34.79 -12.97 7.56
C SER A 15 33.50 -13.44 6.88
N ASP A 16 32.88 -14.55 7.29
CA ASP A 16 31.68 -15.07 6.60
C ASP A 16 30.39 -14.29 6.87
N ALA A 17 30.37 -13.42 7.88
CA ALA A 17 29.22 -12.56 8.17
C ALA A 17 29.24 -11.22 7.40
N ALA A 18 30.41 -10.82 6.87
CA ALA A 18 30.58 -9.57 6.11
C ALA A 18 30.55 -9.79 4.59
N ALA A 19 30.85 -11.01 4.13
CA ALA A 19 30.60 -11.40 2.76
C ALA A 19 29.10 -11.66 2.59
N GLY A 20 28.41 -10.84 1.79
CA GLY A 20 27.04 -11.10 1.39
C GLY A 20 26.86 -12.51 0.79
N PRO A 21 25.62 -12.95 0.52
CA PRO A 21 25.36 -14.29 -0.02
C PRO A 21 26.21 -14.58 -1.27
N ASP A 22 26.66 -15.85 -1.42
CA ASP A 22 27.51 -16.32 -2.52
C ASP A 22 27.01 -15.72 -3.87
N PRO A 23 27.87 -15.07 -4.67
CA PRO A 23 27.53 -14.55 -5.99
C PRO A 23 26.77 -15.54 -6.89
N ARG A 24 27.09 -16.84 -6.79
CA ARG A 24 26.41 -17.92 -7.51
C ARG A 24 24.96 -18.08 -7.06
N VAL A 25 24.68 -17.91 -5.76
CA VAL A 25 23.32 -17.90 -5.20
C VAL A 25 22.58 -16.64 -5.62
N ARG A 26 23.22 -15.46 -5.60
CA ARG A 26 22.62 -14.22 -6.09
C ARG A 26 22.20 -14.31 -7.56
N ALA A 27 23.01 -14.97 -8.39
CA ALA A 27 22.69 -15.24 -9.79
C ALA A 27 21.44 -16.13 -9.97
N LEU A 28 21.17 -17.07 -9.05
CA LEU A 28 19.93 -17.86 -9.08
C LEU A 28 18.69 -16.97 -8.91
N PHE A 29 18.72 -16.03 -7.97
CA PHE A 29 17.61 -15.10 -7.71
C PHE A 29 17.49 -13.97 -8.75
N ALA A 30 18.48 -13.84 -9.64
CA ALA A 30 18.42 -12.93 -10.78
C ALA A 30 17.73 -13.56 -12.00
N ALA A 31 17.81 -14.88 -12.15
CA ALA A 31 17.17 -15.58 -13.26
C ALA A 31 15.63 -15.48 -13.21
N PRO A 32 14.94 -15.56 -14.36
CA PRO A 32 13.49 -15.62 -14.40
C PRO A 32 12.94 -16.74 -13.49
N PRO A 33 11.82 -16.54 -12.78
CA PRO A 33 11.30 -17.54 -11.84
C PRO A 33 11.01 -18.92 -12.45
N ALA A 34 10.77 -18.99 -13.77
CA ALA A 34 10.56 -20.24 -14.50
C ALA A 34 11.83 -21.10 -14.56
N ASP A 35 13.00 -20.47 -14.70
CA ASP A 35 14.30 -21.13 -14.85
C ASP A 35 14.94 -21.48 -13.50
N PHE A 36 14.40 -20.93 -12.41
CA PHE A 36 15.03 -21.01 -11.08
C PHE A 36 15.33 -22.44 -10.65
N VAL A 37 14.40 -23.38 -10.85
CA VAL A 37 14.58 -24.78 -10.43
C VAL A 37 15.68 -25.46 -11.23
N ALA A 38 15.68 -25.28 -12.55
CA ALA A 38 16.70 -25.86 -13.42
C ALA A 38 18.11 -25.33 -13.09
N ARG A 39 18.23 -24.01 -12.88
CA ARG A 39 19.49 -23.36 -12.51
C ARG A 39 19.97 -23.74 -11.11
N ARG A 40 19.05 -23.86 -10.14
CA ARG A 40 19.36 -24.33 -8.78
C ARG A 40 19.92 -25.75 -8.82
N ASP A 41 19.30 -26.64 -9.59
CA ASP A 41 19.72 -28.04 -9.66
C ASP A 41 21.06 -28.19 -10.40
N ALA A 42 21.32 -27.37 -11.43
CA ALA A 42 22.62 -27.31 -12.09
C ALA A 42 23.73 -26.79 -11.16
N LEU A 43 23.45 -25.73 -10.40
CA LEU A 43 24.40 -25.20 -9.41
C LEU A 43 24.67 -26.23 -8.31
N ALA A 44 23.63 -26.91 -7.81
CA ALA A 44 23.79 -27.96 -6.81
C ALA A 44 24.69 -29.10 -7.30
N ARG A 45 24.53 -29.56 -8.55
CA ARG A 45 25.39 -30.58 -9.15
C ARG A 45 26.85 -30.12 -9.28
N THR A 46 27.05 -28.86 -9.63
CA THR A 46 28.40 -28.26 -9.74
C THR A 46 29.08 -28.24 -8.38
N LEU A 47 28.37 -27.77 -7.34
CA LEU A 47 28.87 -27.73 -5.97
C LEU A 47 29.12 -29.12 -5.37
N ASP A 48 28.31 -30.12 -5.72
CA ASP A 48 28.56 -31.52 -5.34
C ASP A 48 29.86 -32.05 -5.97
N GLY A 49 30.14 -31.70 -7.24
CA GLY A 49 31.39 -32.01 -7.92
C GLY A 49 32.61 -31.33 -7.27
N GLU A 50 32.43 -30.11 -6.75
CA GLU A 50 33.42 -29.36 -5.98
C GLU A 50 33.56 -29.85 -4.51
N ARG A 51 32.75 -30.83 -4.08
CA ARG A 51 32.63 -31.27 -2.67
C ARG A 51 32.31 -30.12 -1.70
N SER A 52 31.59 -29.10 -2.16
CA SER A 52 31.19 -27.96 -1.34
C SER A 52 30.01 -28.34 -0.44
N PRO A 53 30.06 -28.04 0.88
CA PRO A 53 28.93 -28.25 1.79
C PRO A 53 27.72 -27.38 1.44
N GLU A 54 27.89 -26.35 0.60
CA GLU A 54 26.81 -25.45 0.17
C GLU A 54 25.81 -26.11 -0.78
N ALA A 55 26.17 -27.22 -1.42
CA ALA A 55 25.29 -27.94 -2.33
C ALA A 55 23.96 -28.32 -1.67
N ALA A 56 24.01 -28.81 -0.42
CA ALA A 56 22.84 -29.14 0.37
C ALA A 56 21.95 -27.92 0.68
N ARG A 57 22.58 -26.75 0.89
CA ARG A 57 21.87 -25.49 1.12
C ARG A 57 21.19 -25.00 -0.16
N VAL A 58 21.88 -25.03 -1.30
CA VAL A 58 21.33 -24.64 -2.61
C VAL A 58 20.13 -25.49 -2.99
N ARG A 59 20.17 -26.82 -2.76
CA ARG A 59 19.04 -27.74 -3.03
C ARG A 59 17.77 -27.39 -2.23
N ARG A 60 17.91 -26.78 -1.05
CA ARG A 60 16.80 -26.39 -0.18
C ARG A 60 16.18 -25.04 -0.55
N LEU A 61 16.83 -24.24 -1.40
CA LEU A 61 16.31 -22.95 -1.83
C LEU A 61 14.97 -23.11 -2.55
N ARG A 62 14.00 -22.31 -2.13
CA ARG A 62 12.66 -22.30 -2.73
C ARG A 62 12.62 -21.33 -3.90
N ARG A 63 11.83 -21.67 -4.92
CA ARG A 63 11.54 -20.77 -6.02
C ARG A 63 10.81 -19.53 -5.49
N PRO A 64 11.34 -18.31 -5.69
CA PRO A 64 10.68 -17.11 -5.22
C PRO A 64 9.36 -16.88 -6.00
N PRO A 65 8.29 -16.41 -5.32
CA PRO A 65 7.12 -15.91 -6.03
C PRO A 65 7.49 -14.67 -6.85
N LEU A 66 6.73 -14.37 -7.92
CA LEU A 66 7.02 -13.26 -8.83
C LEU A 66 7.22 -11.93 -8.10
N ALA A 67 6.41 -11.63 -7.09
CA ALA A 67 6.54 -10.40 -6.30
C ALA A 67 7.88 -10.32 -5.55
N ALA A 68 8.35 -11.43 -4.96
CA ALA A 68 9.66 -11.47 -4.30
C ALA A 68 10.81 -11.36 -5.32
N TRP A 69 10.65 -11.99 -6.49
CA TRP A 69 11.60 -11.84 -7.59
C TRP A 69 11.71 -10.39 -8.08
N LEU A 70 10.58 -9.67 -8.21
CA LEU A 70 10.56 -8.25 -8.59
C LEU A 70 11.22 -7.35 -7.53
N LEU A 71 11.05 -7.66 -6.24
CA LEU A 71 11.77 -6.93 -5.18
C LEU A 71 13.27 -7.23 -5.19
N ASN A 72 13.66 -8.48 -5.47
CA ASN A 72 15.07 -8.83 -5.68
C ASN A 72 15.65 -8.10 -6.89
N ALA A 73 14.87 -7.94 -7.97
CA ALA A 73 15.27 -7.17 -9.14
C ALA A 73 15.39 -5.68 -8.84
N LEU A 74 14.43 -5.10 -8.11
CA LEU A 74 14.50 -3.72 -7.61
C LEU A 74 15.78 -3.48 -6.82
N ALA A 75 16.15 -4.41 -5.92
CA ALA A 75 17.37 -4.29 -5.12
C ALA A 75 18.66 -4.29 -5.96
N ARG A 76 18.66 -4.91 -7.13
CA ARG A 76 19.83 -4.99 -8.03
C ARG A 76 19.88 -3.85 -9.03
N GLU A 77 18.73 -3.51 -9.62
CA GLU A 77 18.66 -2.58 -10.75
C GLU A 77 18.42 -1.14 -10.31
N ARG A 78 17.72 -0.93 -9.19
CA ARG A 78 17.38 0.39 -8.63
C ARG A 78 17.57 0.40 -7.11
N PRO A 79 18.79 0.13 -6.60
CA PRO A 79 19.08 0.05 -5.18
C PRO A 79 18.72 1.34 -4.41
N GLU A 80 18.79 2.50 -5.07
CA GLU A 80 18.43 3.80 -4.53
C GLU A 80 16.93 3.92 -4.20
N ALA A 81 16.06 3.41 -5.08
CA ALA A 81 14.61 3.40 -4.85
C ALA A 81 14.25 2.49 -3.67
N LEU A 82 14.93 1.35 -3.55
CA LEU A 82 14.79 0.47 -2.39
C LEU A 82 15.30 1.15 -1.11
N ALA A 83 16.46 1.81 -1.16
CA ALA A 83 17.03 2.51 -0.02
C ALA A 83 16.08 3.59 0.52
N ALA A 84 15.47 4.38 -0.36
CA ALA A 84 14.47 5.39 0.01
C ALA A 84 13.27 4.81 0.76
N VAL A 85 12.72 3.67 0.32
CA VAL A 85 11.63 2.96 1.02
C VAL A 85 12.06 2.52 2.41
N LEU A 86 13.27 1.96 2.51
CA LEU A 86 13.82 1.47 3.76
C LEU A 86 14.04 2.64 4.74
N GLU A 87 14.66 3.73 4.31
CA GLU A 87 14.87 4.93 5.12
C GLU A 87 13.56 5.59 5.58
N ALA A 88 12.57 5.68 4.69
CA ALA A 88 11.25 6.18 5.07
C ALA A 88 10.58 5.29 6.12
N GLY A 89 10.78 3.97 6.04
CA GLY A 89 10.35 3.03 7.08
C GLY A 89 11.06 3.23 8.43
N ASP A 90 12.35 3.55 8.43
CA ASP A 90 13.11 3.91 9.65
C ASP A 90 12.54 5.20 10.27
N ARG A 91 12.31 6.25 9.45
CA ARG A 91 11.67 7.51 9.90
C ARG A 91 10.29 7.27 10.50
N LEU A 92 9.47 6.42 9.86
CA LEU A 92 8.14 6.08 10.37
C LEU A 92 8.22 5.37 11.73
N ARG A 93 9.13 4.40 11.91
CA ARG A 93 9.33 3.74 13.21
C ARG A 93 9.75 4.72 14.30
N GLN A 94 10.67 5.64 13.97
CA GLN A 94 11.10 6.67 14.92
C GLN A 94 9.95 7.60 15.31
N ALA A 95 9.14 8.03 14.34
CA ALA A 95 7.97 8.86 14.59
C ALA A 95 6.91 8.13 15.43
N GLN A 96 6.65 6.84 15.16
CA GLN A 96 5.77 6.00 15.98
C GLN A 96 6.27 5.89 17.42
N ALA A 97 7.58 5.66 17.61
CA ALA A 97 8.18 5.58 18.95
C ALA A 97 8.13 6.90 19.72
N ARG A 98 8.12 8.06 19.04
CA ARG A 98 7.89 9.39 19.66
C ARG A 98 6.42 9.63 19.97
N ALA A 99 5.52 9.20 19.09
CA ALA A 99 4.08 9.33 19.28
C ALA A 99 3.58 8.58 20.52
N VAL A 100 4.11 7.37 20.77
CA VAL A 100 3.84 6.60 22.00
C VAL A 100 4.28 7.35 23.27
N ARG A 101 5.27 8.23 23.16
CA ARG A 101 5.76 9.10 24.25
C ARG A 101 5.06 10.46 24.31
N GLY A 102 4.01 10.68 23.50
CA GLY A 102 3.21 11.90 23.49
C GLY A 102 3.57 12.93 22.41
N ASP A 103 4.60 12.68 21.59
CA ASP A 103 5.00 13.55 20.48
C ASP A 103 4.64 12.95 19.12
N GLY A 104 3.41 13.23 18.66
CA GLY A 104 2.85 12.72 17.41
C GLY A 104 3.05 13.63 16.19
N GLY A 105 3.75 14.76 16.32
CA GLY A 105 3.82 15.80 15.28
C GLY A 105 4.37 15.29 13.94
N ALA A 106 5.40 14.45 14.00
CA ALA A 106 6.10 13.92 12.82
C ALA A 106 5.44 12.67 12.18
N LEU A 107 4.39 12.10 12.78
CA LEU A 107 3.84 10.80 12.33
C LEU A 107 3.19 10.89 10.95
N ARG A 108 2.42 11.95 10.71
CA ARG A 108 1.72 12.17 9.42
C ARG A 108 2.71 12.37 8.28
N GLU A 109 3.75 13.17 8.51
CA GLU A 109 4.81 13.44 7.54
C GLU A 109 5.61 12.17 7.22
N ALA A 110 6.01 11.41 8.24
CA ALA A 110 6.74 10.16 8.03
C ALA A 110 5.91 9.11 7.28
N ALA A 111 4.59 9.06 7.52
CA ALA A 111 3.68 8.17 6.78
C ALA A 111 3.53 8.60 5.31
N ALA A 112 3.44 9.90 5.04
CA ALA A 112 3.41 10.43 3.67
C ALA A 112 4.72 10.13 2.92
N ALA A 113 5.88 10.38 3.55
CA ALA A 113 7.18 10.08 2.97
C ALA A 113 7.35 8.58 2.62
N LEU A 114 6.82 7.67 3.45
CA LEU A 114 6.83 6.24 3.13
C LEU A 114 5.91 5.90 1.95
N HIS A 115 4.72 6.50 1.91
CA HIS A 115 3.79 6.33 0.80
C HIS A 115 4.44 6.73 -0.54
N ASP A 116 5.09 7.89 -0.58
CA ASP A 116 5.68 8.44 -1.80
C ASP A 116 6.88 7.61 -2.26
N ALA A 117 7.76 7.20 -1.34
CA ALA A 117 8.87 6.31 -1.64
C ALA A 117 8.40 4.95 -2.21
N ILE A 118 7.30 4.41 -1.69
CA ILE A 118 6.70 3.17 -2.23
C ILE A 118 6.13 3.40 -3.63
N ALA A 119 5.46 4.53 -3.87
CA ALA A 119 4.90 4.84 -5.19
C ALA A 119 6.01 4.94 -6.26
N GLU A 120 7.15 5.56 -5.92
CA GLU A 120 8.34 5.62 -6.77
C GLU A 120 8.92 4.23 -7.03
N ALA A 121 9.12 3.44 -5.99
CA ALA A 121 9.63 2.06 -6.10
C ALA A 121 8.71 1.18 -6.96
N LEU A 122 7.38 1.34 -6.87
CA LEU A 122 6.44 0.65 -7.74
C LEU A 122 6.56 1.08 -9.20
N GLY A 123 6.90 2.34 -9.47
CA GLY A 123 7.25 2.82 -10.81
C GLY A 123 8.45 2.08 -11.39
N ALA A 124 9.53 1.97 -10.61
CA ALA A 124 10.71 1.20 -10.98
C ALA A 124 10.39 -0.28 -11.23
N VAL A 125 9.63 -0.91 -10.33
CA VAL A 125 9.22 -2.32 -10.48
C VAL A 125 8.41 -2.53 -11.76
N ARG A 126 7.52 -1.62 -12.15
CA ARG A 126 6.77 -1.73 -13.41
C ARG A 126 7.68 -1.70 -14.63
N ALA A 127 8.70 -0.84 -14.63
CA ALA A 127 9.69 -0.79 -15.72
C ALA A 127 10.48 -2.11 -15.82
N ILE A 128 10.97 -2.63 -14.69
CA ILE A 128 11.68 -3.92 -14.59
C ILE A 128 10.80 -5.06 -15.09
N ALA A 129 9.56 -5.13 -14.61
CA ALA A 129 8.61 -6.16 -15.01
C ALA A 129 8.26 -6.11 -16.50
N GLY A 130 8.17 -4.89 -17.08
CA GLY A 130 7.99 -4.69 -18.51
C GLY A 130 9.16 -5.24 -19.32
N ALA A 131 10.38 -4.88 -18.96
CA ALA A 131 11.61 -5.36 -19.60
C ALA A 131 11.76 -6.89 -19.53
N ALA A 132 11.28 -7.50 -18.44
CA ALA A 132 11.32 -8.95 -18.23
C ALA A 132 10.13 -9.72 -18.86
N GLY A 133 9.26 -9.08 -19.63
CA GLY A 133 8.10 -9.73 -20.26
C GLY A 133 6.97 -10.10 -19.28
N HIS A 134 6.97 -9.51 -18.08
CA HIS A 134 5.96 -9.71 -17.03
C HIS A 134 5.00 -8.52 -16.89
N GLY A 135 4.85 -7.69 -17.92
CA GLY A 135 4.03 -6.46 -17.88
C GLY A 135 2.57 -6.66 -17.44
N ALA A 136 1.92 -7.75 -17.87
CA ALA A 136 0.55 -8.08 -17.46
C ALA A 136 0.43 -8.43 -15.96
N ALA A 137 1.49 -8.99 -15.35
CA ALA A 137 1.54 -9.26 -13.92
C ALA A 137 1.91 -8.00 -13.11
N ALA A 138 2.66 -7.07 -13.71
CA ALA A 138 2.96 -5.76 -13.14
C ALA A 138 1.73 -4.84 -13.02
N ALA A 139 0.68 -5.10 -13.81
CA ALA A 139 -0.61 -4.41 -13.72
C ALA A 139 -1.35 -4.67 -12.39
N GLN A 140 -0.92 -5.66 -11.60
CA GLN A 140 -1.44 -5.94 -10.26
C GLN A 140 -0.36 -5.64 -9.21
N PRO A 141 -0.11 -4.36 -8.85
CA PRO A 141 0.99 -3.98 -7.96
C PRO A 141 0.80 -4.43 -6.50
N GLY A 142 -0.42 -4.83 -6.11
CA GLY A 142 -0.80 -5.09 -4.72
C GLY A 142 0.15 -6.01 -3.93
N PRO A 143 0.58 -7.18 -4.45
CA PRO A 143 1.55 -8.02 -3.75
C PRO A 143 2.92 -7.36 -3.57
N VAL A 144 3.42 -6.63 -4.57
CA VAL A 144 4.71 -5.94 -4.50
C VAL A 144 4.63 -4.79 -3.50
N GLU A 145 3.56 -3.99 -3.57
CA GLU A 145 3.33 -2.87 -2.66
C GLU A 145 3.27 -3.36 -1.20
N ARG A 146 2.51 -4.43 -0.93
CA ARG A 146 2.46 -5.04 0.40
C ARG A 146 3.83 -5.50 0.86
N GLY A 147 4.63 -6.10 -0.02
CA GLY A 147 6.00 -6.50 0.27
C GLY A 147 6.92 -5.33 0.59
N LEU A 148 6.81 -4.21 -0.13
CA LEU A 148 7.56 -2.97 0.16
C LEU A 148 7.17 -2.38 1.51
N ARG A 149 5.86 -2.30 1.80
CA ARG A 149 5.35 -1.83 3.10
C ARG A 149 5.87 -2.72 4.24
N ALA A 150 5.81 -4.04 4.07
CA ALA A 150 6.33 -4.98 5.05
C ALA A 150 7.85 -4.85 5.23
N ALA A 151 8.61 -4.76 4.13
CA ALA A 151 10.06 -4.59 4.14
C ALA A 151 10.50 -3.29 4.83
N ALA A 152 9.70 -2.22 4.68
CA ALA A 152 9.97 -0.94 5.33
C ALA A 152 10.05 -1.10 6.85
N THR A 153 9.24 -2.00 7.44
CA THR A 153 9.17 -2.27 8.89
C THR A 153 9.76 -3.62 9.32
N ALA A 154 10.38 -4.37 8.40
CA ALA A 154 10.91 -5.69 8.67
C ALA A 154 12.16 -5.69 9.56
N ALA A 155 12.49 -6.86 10.12
CA ALA A 155 13.71 -7.06 10.90
C ALA A 155 14.99 -6.80 10.06
N PRO A 156 16.12 -6.42 10.70
CA PRO A 156 17.37 -6.14 9.99
C PRO A 156 17.85 -7.28 9.08
N ALA A 157 17.65 -8.54 9.49
CA ALA A 157 18.04 -9.72 8.71
C ALA A 157 17.24 -9.84 7.39
N GLU A 158 15.93 -9.58 7.41
CA GLU A 158 15.10 -9.60 6.21
C GLU A 158 15.44 -8.43 5.28
N ARG A 159 15.69 -7.25 5.84
CA ARG A 159 16.14 -6.08 5.07
C ARG A 159 17.51 -6.33 4.42
N ALA A 160 18.42 -7.04 5.09
CA ALA A 160 19.71 -7.44 4.54
C ALA A 160 19.55 -8.45 3.38
N ALA A 161 18.67 -9.45 3.53
CA ALA A 161 18.36 -10.40 2.46
C ALA A 161 17.73 -9.72 1.23
N LEU A 162 16.84 -8.74 1.45
CA LEU A 162 16.26 -7.91 0.41
C LEU A 162 17.33 -7.06 -0.30
N ARG A 163 18.17 -6.33 0.43
CA ARG A 163 19.28 -5.55 -0.16
C ARG A 163 20.24 -6.42 -0.96
N ALA A 164 20.47 -7.66 -0.52
CA ALA A 164 21.30 -8.61 -1.25
C ALA A 164 20.61 -9.22 -2.48
N GLY A 165 19.29 -9.05 -2.62
CA GLY A 165 18.47 -9.54 -3.73
C GLY A 165 18.22 -11.05 -3.68
N VAL A 166 18.13 -11.65 -2.48
CA VAL A 166 18.00 -13.10 -2.26
C VAL A 166 16.72 -13.50 -1.50
N LEU A 167 15.65 -12.70 -1.60
CA LEU A 167 14.38 -13.05 -0.98
C LEU A 167 13.79 -14.32 -1.59
N GLU A 168 13.59 -15.34 -0.75
CA GLU A 168 12.86 -16.56 -1.08
C GLU A 168 11.34 -16.38 -0.96
N ARG A 169 10.91 -15.47 -0.09
CA ARG A 169 9.50 -15.18 0.21
C ARG A 169 9.30 -13.68 0.31
N LEU A 170 8.05 -13.26 0.12
CA LEU A 170 7.67 -11.88 0.33
C LEU A 170 7.74 -11.56 1.83
N PRO A 171 8.28 -10.40 2.23
CA PRO A 171 8.18 -9.94 3.62
C PRO A 171 6.71 -9.79 4.00
N GLU A 172 6.37 -10.25 5.19
CA GLU A 172 5.04 -10.07 5.78
C GLU A 172 5.13 -9.00 6.87
N ALA A 173 4.12 -8.13 6.98
CA ALA A 173 4.12 -7.09 7.98
C ALA A 173 4.07 -7.75 9.38
N GLY A 174 5.16 -7.65 10.13
CA GLY A 174 5.25 -8.12 11.51
C GLY A 174 4.31 -7.32 12.40
N GLY A 175 3.11 -7.85 12.65
CA GLY A 175 2.09 -7.21 13.48
C GLY A 175 2.13 -7.57 14.97
N LEU A 176 3.00 -8.49 15.41
CA LEU A 176 2.93 -9.09 16.76
C LEU A 176 4.26 -9.35 17.46
N GLU A 177 5.41 -9.16 16.82
CA GLU A 177 6.72 -9.40 17.47
C GLU A 177 7.15 -8.30 18.46
N LEU A 178 6.46 -7.14 18.45
CA LEU A 178 6.67 -6.06 19.42
C LEU A 178 6.07 -6.35 20.81
N LEU A 179 5.35 -7.47 21.00
CA LEU A 179 4.72 -7.83 22.28
C LEU A 179 5.07 -9.24 22.83
N GLY A 180 6.03 -9.96 22.25
CA GLY A 180 6.26 -11.35 22.61
C GLY A 180 7.71 -11.77 22.48
N GLY A 181 8.52 -11.44 23.48
CA GLY A 181 9.85 -12.01 23.64
C GLY A 181 9.79 -13.48 24.03
N LEU A 182 9.50 -14.37 23.07
CA LEU A 182 9.77 -15.82 23.16
C LEU A 182 9.99 -16.36 21.74
N ALA A 183 11.25 -16.34 21.30
CA ALA A 183 11.67 -17.16 20.16
C ALA A 183 11.61 -18.64 20.57
N PRO A 184 10.92 -19.53 19.83
CA PRO A 184 11.12 -20.95 20.03
C PRO A 184 12.49 -21.33 19.46
N GLN A 185 13.39 -21.68 20.37
CA GLN A 185 14.67 -22.32 20.12
C GLN A 185 14.49 -23.53 19.20
N ALA A 186 15.37 -23.64 18.20
CA ALA A 186 15.48 -24.78 17.31
C ALA A 186 15.83 -26.04 18.12
N GLY A 187 14.84 -26.90 18.33
CA GLY A 187 15.02 -28.24 18.88
C GLY A 187 15.59 -29.18 17.81
N ALA A 188 16.71 -29.82 18.15
CA ALA A 188 17.33 -30.88 17.37
C ALA A 188 16.34 -32.01 17.03
N ALA A 189 16.32 -32.42 15.76
CA ALA A 189 15.54 -33.57 15.31
C ALA A 189 16.24 -34.89 15.72
N PRO A 190 15.51 -35.87 16.28
CA PRO A 190 16.05 -37.21 16.47
C PRO A 190 16.01 -38.00 15.14
N GLU A 191 17.02 -38.84 14.96
CA GLU A 191 17.25 -39.69 13.80
C GLU A 191 16.14 -40.77 13.63
N PRO A 192 15.63 -41.04 12.42
CA PRO A 192 14.55 -42.02 12.22
C PRO A 192 15.08 -43.45 11.98
N PRO A 193 14.41 -44.50 12.50
CA PRO A 193 14.73 -45.90 12.23
C PRO A 193 14.26 -46.35 10.82
N PRO A 194 14.75 -47.47 10.28
CA PRO A 194 14.54 -47.87 8.89
C PRO A 194 13.07 -48.23 8.62
N ARG A 195 12.50 -47.63 7.57
CA ARG A 195 11.08 -47.76 7.20
C ARG A 195 10.83 -48.90 6.22
N GLY A 196 9.90 -49.78 6.59
CA GLY A 196 9.25 -50.75 5.71
C GLY A 196 8.31 -50.08 4.69
N ARG A 197 8.22 -50.70 3.51
CA ARG A 197 7.53 -50.24 2.28
C ARG A 197 6.01 -50.36 2.37
N SER A 198 5.36 -49.65 3.30
CA SER A 198 3.88 -49.52 3.32
C SER A 198 3.36 -48.17 3.83
N ARG A 199 4.24 -47.24 4.23
CA ARG A 199 3.87 -45.89 4.72
C ARG A 199 3.67 -44.83 3.62
N GLY A 200 4.26 -45.04 2.44
CA GLY A 200 4.25 -44.07 1.33
C GLY A 200 2.86 -43.83 0.72
N ALA A 201 2.03 -44.86 0.59
CA ALA A 201 0.68 -44.72 0.04
C ALA A 201 -0.25 -43.89 0.95
N ARG A 202 -0.14 -44.06 2.29
CA ARG A 202 -0.94 -43.30 3.27
C ARG A 202 -0.47 -41.84 3.44
N GLU A 203 0.82 -41.56 3.25
CA GLU A 203 1.36 -40.18 3.25
C GLU A 203 0.96 -39.41 1.98
N GLN A 204 0.90 -40.09 0.82
CA GLN A 204 0.46 -39.48 -0.46
C GLN A 204 -1.03 -39.10 -0.47
N ASP A 205 -1.91 -39.95 0.09
CA ASP A 205 -3.35 -39.64 0.20
C ASP A 205 -3.62 -38.45 1.12
N ARG A 206 -2.90 -38.34 2.24
CA ARG A 206 -3.02 -37.19 3.17
C ARG A 206 -2.53 -35.90 2.54
N ALA A 207 -1.44 -35.94 1.77
CA ALA A 207 -0.95 -34.78 1.01
C ALA A 207 -1.96 -34.33 -0.06
N GLY A 208 -2.61 -35.27 -0.75
CA GLY A 208 -3.67 -34.99 -1.71
C GLY A 208 -4.92 -34.35 -1.09
N GLN A 209 -5.35 -34.84 0.08
CA GLN A 209 -6.47 -34.27 0.83
C GLN A 209 -6.17 -32.84 1.33
N HIS A 210 -4.95 -32.59 1.82
CA HIS A 210 -4.53 -31.24 2.23
C HIS A 210 -4.51 -30.26 1.06
N ALA A 211 -3.98 -30.66 -0.10
CA ALA A 211 -3.97 -29.84 -1.30
C ALA A 211 -5.38 -29.49 -1.79
N ARG A 212 -6.33 -30.44 -1.73
CA ARG A 212 -7.74 -30.21 -2.07
C ARG A 212 -8.42 -29.25 -1.07
N ALA A 213 -8.15 -29.40 0.22
CA ALA A 213 -8.68 -28.52 1.26
C ALA A 213 -8.14 -27.08 1.12
N GLU A 214 -6.86 -26.91 0.81
CA GLU A 214 -6.28 -25.59 0.53
C GLU A 214 -6.86 -24.97 -0.75
N ALA A 215 -7.03 -25.73 -1.82
CA ALA A 215 -7.66 -25.26 -3.05
C ALA A 215 -9.09 -24.76 -2.79
N ALA A 216 -9.89 -25.52 -2.03
CA ALA A 216 -11.23 -25.14 -1.64
C ALA A 216 -11.27 -23.88 -0.75
N ARG A 217 -10.32 -23.72 0.18
CA ARG A 217 -10.18 -22.48 0.98
C ARG A 217 -9.87 -21.28 0.09
N ARG A 218 -8.90 -21.42 -0.82
CA ARG A 218 -8.53 -20.35 -1.77
C ARG A 218 -9.69 -19.98 -2.69
N GLU A 219 -10.50 -20.94 -3.14
CA GLU A 219 -11.68 -20.62 -3.95
C GLU A 219 -12.75 -19.86 -3.15
N ARG A 220 -13.00 -20.26 -1.89
CA ARG A 220 -13.92 -19.54 -1.01
C ARG A 220 -13.45 -18.11 -0.73
N GLU A 221 -12.17 -17.91 -0.51
CA GLU A 221 -11.56 -16.57 -0.35
C GLU A 221 -11.72 -15.73 -1.62
N ARG A 222 -11.45 -16.29 -2.81
CA ARG A 222 -11.68 -15.59 -4.08
C ARG A 222 -13.14 -15.23 -4.29
N ARG A 223 -14.08 -16.13 -3.96
CA ARG A 223 -15.52 -15.85 -4.05
C ARG A 223 -15.94 -14.73 -3.10
N ARG A 224 -15.42 -14.72 -1.86
CA ARG A 224 -15.66 -13.64 -0.89
C ARG A 224 -15.11 -12.31 -1.38
N ALA A 225 -13.87 -12.29 -1.87
CA ALA A 225 -13.24 -11.09 -2.41
C ALA A 225 -13.99 -10.54 -3.63
N ARG A 226 -14.48 -11.40 -4.54
CA ARG A 226 -15.32 -11.00 -5.68
C ARG A 226 -16.65 -10.41 -5.21
N ALA A 227 -17.33 -11.07 -4.27
CA ALA A 227 -18.59 -10.56 -3.73
C ALA A 227 -18.43 -9.22 -3.00
N GLU A 228 -17.30 -9.00 -2.33
CA GLU A 228 -16.97 -7.72 -1.69
C GLU A 228 -16.69 -6.62 -2.73
N ALA A 229 -15.90 -6.93 -3.78
CA ALA A 229 -15.67 -6.01 -4.89
C ALA A 229 -16.99 -5.61 -5.59
N ASP A 230 -17.87 -6.57 -5.88
CA ASP A 230 -19.17 -6.30 -6.47
C ASP A 230 -20.06 -5.44 -5.55
N ARG A 231 -19.98 -5.62 -4.23
CA ARG A 231 -20.70 -4.79 -3.26
C ARG A 231 -20.18 -3.36 -3.25
N LEU A 232 -18.86 -3.18 -3.25
CA LEU A 232 -18.21 -1.87 -3.26
C LEU A 232 -18.51 -1.12 -4.57
N GLU A 233 -18.48 -1.81 -5.72
CA GLU A 233 -18.81 -1.19 -7.00
C GLU A 233 -20.26 -0.72 -7.04
N ARG A 234 -21.21 -1.57 -6.59
CA ARG A 234 -22.62 -1.16 -6.46
C ARG A 234 -22.82 0.00 -5.49
N ALA A 235 -22.04 0.06 -4.41
CA ALA A 235 -22.08 1.18 -3.47
C ALA A 235 -21.55 2.48 -4.10
N ARG A 236 -20.43 2.41 -4.83
CA ARG A 236 -19.87 3.52 -5.60
C ARG A 236 -20.86 4.03 -6.64
N GLN A 237 -21.50 3.12 -7.37
CA GLN A 237 -22.48 3.51 -8.40
C GLN A 237 -23.71 4.18 -7.79
N ARG A 238 -24.26 3.65 -6.68
CA ARG A 238 -25.33 4.32 -5.94
C ARG A 238 -24.92 5.69 -5.40
N ALA A 239 -23.69 5.85 -4.92
CA ALA A 239 -23.18 7.14 -4.46
C ALA A 239 -23.05 8.14 -5.63
N ALA A 240 -22.56 7.70 -6.79
CA ALA A 240 -22.48 8.51 -8.00
C ALA A 240 -23.88 8.95 -8.48
N ASP A 241 -24.86 8.05 -8.45
CA ASP A 241 -26.25 8.36 -8.81
C ASP A 241 -26.87 9.40 -7.86
N ARG A 242 -26.60 9.27 -6.55
CA ARG A 242 -27.03 10.26 -5.55
C ARG A 242 -26.40 11.63 -5.80
N LEU A 243 -25.10 11.67 -6.09
CA LEU A 243 -24.41 12.91 -6.41
C LEU A 243 -24.99 13.58 -7.67
N ARG A 244 -25.26 12.81 -8.73
CA ARG A 244 -25.90 13.34 -9.95
C ARG A 244 -27.28 13.91 -9.67
N ARG A 245 -28.12 13.21 -8.90
CA ARG A 245 -29.45 13.70 -8.50
C ARG A 245 -29.38 14.95 -7.64
N ALA A 246 -28.42 15.02 -6.71
CA ALA A 246 -28.19 16.20 -5.88
C ALA A 246 -27.75 17.40 -6.73
N ALA A 247 -26.82 17.21 -7.67
CA ALA A 247 -26.39 18.27 -8.60
C ALA A 247 -27.57 18.80 -9.44
N GLN A 248 -28.40 17.90 -9.99
CA GLN A 248 -29.61 18.29 -10.73
C GLN A 248 -30.66 19.00 -9.84
N ALA A 249 -30.71 18.69 -8.55
CA ALA A 249 -31.59 19.40 -7.62
C ALA A 249 -31.06 20.81 -7.33
N VAL A 250 -29.74 20.96 -7.14
CA VAL A 250 -29.10 22.28 -6.96
C VAL A 250 -29.29 23.15 -8.19
N GLU A 251 -29.09 22.62 -9.39
CA GLU A 251 -29.28 23.38 -10.63
C GLU A 251 -30.74 23.85 -10.79
N ARG A 252 -31.71 22.98 -10.48
CA ARG A 252 -33.14 23.36 -10.48
C ARG A 252 -33.45 24.44 -9.45
N ALA A 253 -32.90 24.32 -8.23
CA ALA A 253 -33.08 25.32 -7.18
C ALA A 253 -32.46 26.67 -7.58
N GLN A 254 -31.28 26.67 -8.21
CA GLN A 254 -30.64 27.88 -8.73
C GLN A 254 -31.49 28.53 -9.82
N ARG A 255 -32.01 27.77 -10.78
CA ARG A 255 -32.91 28.30 -11.83
C ARG A 255 -34.19 28.89 -11.22
N ALA A 256 -34.79 28.22 -10.25
CA ALA A 256 -35.98 28.72 -9.54
C ALA A 256 -35.68 30.02 -8.78
N MET A 257 -34.53 30.11 -8.10
CA MET A 257 -34.09 31.32 -7.41
C MET A 257 -33.88 32.49 -8.38
N GLN A 258 -33.27 32.25 -9.55
CA GLN A 258 -33.07 33.28 -10.56
C GLN A 258 -34.41 33.77 -11.15
N ALA A 259 -35.35 32.85 -11.40
CA ALA A 259 -36.69 33.20 -11.86
C ALA A 259 -37.45 34.05 -10.81
N ALA A 260 -37.46 33.61 -9.55
CA ALA A 260 -38.09 34.36 -8.46
C ALA A 260 -37.46 35.75 -8.25
N ARG A 261 -36.15 35.88 -8.44
CA ARG A 261 -35.47 37.18 -8.41
C ARG A 261 -35.90 38.09 -9.54
N ALA A 262 -35.97 37.57 -10.77
CA ALA A 262 -36.44 38.33 -11.92
C ALA A 262 -37.91 38.78 -11.77
N GLU A 263 -38.77 37.93 -11.21
CA GLU A 263 -40.16 38.28 -10.89
C GLU A 263 -40.23 39.38 -9.82
N ALA A 264 -39.41 39.31 -8.77
CA ALA A 264 -39.34 40.34 -7.74
C ALA A 264 -38.85 41.69 -8.30
N GLU A 265 -37.84 41.69 -9.17
CA GLU A 265 -37.34 42.89 -9.85
C GLU A 265 -38.39 43.49 -10.80
N ALA A 266 -39.14 42.66 -11.53
CA ALA A 266 -40.26 43.11 -12.35
C ALA A 266 -41.40 43.70 -11.51
N ALA A 267 -41.74 43.08 -10.38
CA ALA A 267 -42.77 43.57 -9.46
C ALA A 267 -42.37 44.91 -8.82
N SER A 268 -41.09 45.08 -8.42
CA SER A 268 -40.61 46.36 -7.87
C SER A 268 -40.66 47.46 -8.93
N ALA A 269 -40.23 47.19 -10.17
CA ALA A 269 -40.31 48.16 -11.26
C ALA A 269 -41.76 48.57 -11.58
N ALA A 270 -42.71 47.61 -11.57
CA ALA A 270 -44.13 47.90 -11.76
C ALA A 270 -44.70 48.76 -10.63
N ALA A 271 -44.32 48.49 -9.37
CA ALA A 271 -44.73 49.28 -8.21
C ALA A 271 -44.17 50.71 -8.27
N GLU A 272 -42.92 50.89 -8.68
CA GLU A 272 -42.30 52.21 -8.89
C GLU A 272 -43.02 52.99 -10.00
N ALA A 273 -43.30 52.35 -11.13
CA ALA A 273 -44.05 52.97 -12.22
C ALA A 273 -45.47 53.38 -11.80
N ALA A 274 -46.16 52.55 -11.02
CA ALA A 274 -47.48 52.87 -10.47
C ALA A 274 -47.43 54.07 -9.50
N ARG A 275 -46.42 54.12 -8.63
CA ARG A 275 -46.19 55.27 -7.73
C ARG A 275 -45.90 56.55 -8.51
N ALA A 276 -45.07 56.50 -9.54
CA ALA A 276 -44.78 57.65 -10.39
C ALA A 276 -46.03 58.18 -11.11
N ARG A 277 -46.86 57.28 -11.65
CA ARG A 277 -48.15 57.66 -12.27
C ARG A 277 -49.11 58.30 -11.26
N ALA A 278 -49.20 57.77 -10.05
CA ALA A 278 -50.03 58.33 -8.99
C ALA A 278 -49.56 59.74 -8.56
N GLN A 279 -48.24 59.95 -8.47
CA GLN A 279 -47.66 61.27 -8.18
C GLN A 279 -47.93 62.29 -9.30
N ALA A 280 -47.84 61.87 -10.57
CA ALA A 280 -48.14 62.74 -11.71
C ALA A 280 -49.64 63.08 -11.84
N ALA A 281 -50.53 62.17 -11.42
CA ALA A 281 -51.97 62.38 -11.45
C ALA A 281 -52.51 63.19 -10.24
N ALA A 282 -51.69 63.42 -9.21
CA ALA A 282 -52.08 64.24 -8.08
C ALA A 282 -52.27 65.69 -8.56
N PRO A 283 -53.49 66.28 -8.44
CA PRO A 283 -53.70 67.65 -8.87
C PRO A 283 -52.81 68.57 -8.05
N ALA A 284 -52.11 69.49 -8.74
CA ALA A 284 -51.45 70.61 -8.11
C ALA A 284 -52.52 71.45 -7.41
N LEU A 285 -52.78 71.14 -6.12
CA LEU A 285 -53.71 71.90 -5.30
C LEU A 285 -53.25 73.36 -5.36
N PRO A 286 -54.08 74.28 -5.90
CA PRO A 286 -53.68 75.68 -6.02
C PRO A 286 -53.37 76.18 -4.61
N ALA A 287 -52.16 76.72 -4.44
CA ALA A 287 -51.72 77.32 -3.20
C ALA A 287 -52.79 78.32 -2.75
N ARG A 288 -53.52 78.00 -1.69
CA ARG A 288 -54.48 78.92 -1.07
C ARG A 288 -53.71 80.21 -0.77
N PRO A 289 -54.13 81.38 -1.30
CA PRO A 289 -53.45 82.62 -1.00
C PRO A 289 -53.49 82.82 0.52
N ARG A 290 -52.31 83.05 1.11
CA ARG A 290 -52.18 83.43 2.52
C ARG A 290 -53.04 84.67 2.73
N ARG A 291 -54.20 84.50 3.37
CA ARG A 291 -55.05 85.61 3.80
C ARG A 291 -54.19 86.42 4.77
N GLY A 292 -53.72 87.57 4.31
CA GLY A 292 -52.84 88.45 5.07
C GLY A 292 -53.49 88.80 6.39
N GLY A 293 -52.90 88.30 7.48
CA GLY A 293 -53.10 88.86 8.80
C GLY A 293 -52.54 90.28 8.79
N ARG A 294 -53.41 91.25 8.50
CA ARG A 294 -53.09 92.67 8.68
C ARG A 294 -53.28 92.98 10.16
N ALA A 295 -52.24 92.73 10.95
CA ALA A 295 -52.01 93.44 12.19
C ALA A 295 -51.43 94.81 11.83
N GLY A 296 -52.04 95.88 12.35
CA GLY A 296 -51.46 97.23 12.31
C GLY A 296 -52.50 98.34 12.38
N GLY A 297 -52.59 99.03 13.52
CA GLY A 297 -53.15 100.38 13.56
C GLY A 297 -53.81 100.80 14.87
N ARG A 298 -53.00 101.15 15.86
CA ARG A 298 -53.30 102.02 17.02
C ARG A 298 -53.84 103.40 16.58
N ALA A 299 -54.63 104.04 17.46
CA ALA A 299 -54.94 105.49 17.62
C ALA A 299 -56.48 105.65 17.77
N LEU A 300 -57.07 106.26 18.81
CA LEU A 300 -56.67 107.15 19.91
C LEU A 300 -57.51 106.81 21.14
#